data_AF-A0A946EDM8-F1
#
_entry.id   AF-A0A946EDM8-F1
#
_cell.length_a   1.000
_cell.length_b   1.000
_cell.length_c   1.000
_cell.angle_alpha   90.00
_cell.angle_beta   90.00
_cell.angle_gamma   90.00
#
_symmetry.space_group_name_H-M   'P 1'
#
loop_
_entity.id
_entity.type
_entity.pdbx_description
1 polymer ?
#
loop_
_entity_poly.entity_id
_entity_poly.type
_entity_poly.pdbx_seq_one_letter_code
_entity_poly.pdbx_strand_id
1 'polypeptide(L)' 'MYKKLFIDHPQSIEETYFEHARFALKFSSLLFLAALAAFIHALVPAFFEKTASTIVANLFDKTRNRGQ' A
#
# COMPACT_ATOMS: atom_id res chain seq x y z
N MET A 1 11.95 24.39 4.74
CA MET A 1 10.76 23.85 4.03
C MET A 1 10.86 22.35 3.77
N TYR A 2 12.01 21.79 3.34
CA TYR A 2 12.22 20.34 3.21
C TYR A 2 12.09 19.54 4.52
N LYS A 3 12.56 20.08 5.66
CA LYS A 3 12.47 19.38 6.96
C LYS A 3 11.03 19.05 7.39
N LYS A 4 10.06 19.92 7.11
CA LYS A 4 8.67 19.75 7.57
C LYS A 4 7.93 18.59 6.90
N LEU A 5 8.30 18.23 5.67
CA LEU A 5 7.67 17.15 4.90
C LEU A 5 8.27 15.77 5.19
N PHE A 6 9.53 15.72 5.64
CA PHE A 6 10.27 14.47 5.83
C PHE A 6 10.66 14.19 7.30
N ILE A 7 10.67 15.20 8.18
CA ILE A 7 11.16 15.09 9.57
C ILE A 7 10.07 15.34 10.62
N ASP A 8 8.98 16.06 10.32
CA ASP A 8 7.99 16.48 11.34
C ASP A 8 6.69 15.64 11.37
N HIS A 9 6.47 14.70 10.44
CA HIS A 9 5.38 13.72 10.56
C HIS A 9 5.66 12.50 11.47
N PRO A 10 6.91 12.06 11.76
CA PRO A 10 7.19 10.88 12.59
C PRO A 10 7.32 11.21 14.09
N GLN A 11 6.54 12.15 14.64
CA GLN A 11 6.47 12.34 16.10
C GLN A 11 5.24 11.71 16.77
N SER A 12 4.33 11.06 16.03
CA SER A 12 3.15 10.44 16.65
C SER A 12 3.22 8.92 16.82
N ILE A 13 4.24 8.24 16.30
CA ILE A 13 4.40 6.78 16.41
C ILE A 13 5.90 6.48 16.38
N GLU A 14 6.42 5.74 17.34
CA GLU A 14 7.84 5.43 17.56
C GLU A 14 8.48 4.53 16.46
N GLU A 15 8.16 4.73 15.17
CA GLU A 15 8.77 4.05 14.02
C GLU A 15 9.83 4.95 13.37
N THR A 16 10.99 4.39 13.02
CA THR A 16 12.01 5.12 12.28
C THR A 16 11.48 5.49 10.89
N TYR A 17 11.88 6.65 10.34
CA TYR A 17 11.47 7.07 8.98
C TYR A 17 11.68 5.96 7.92
N PHE A 18 12.72 5.15 8.08
CA PHE A 18 13.02 4.02 7.20
C PHE A 18 12.00 2.88 7.29
N GLU A 19 11.48 2.56 8.49
CA GLU A 19 10.43 1.55 8.67
C GLU A 19 9.13 2.01 8.02
N HIS A 20 8.75 3.27 8.26
CA HIS A 20 7.57 3.86 7.66
C HIS A 20 7.67 3.92 6.13
N ALA A 21 8.81 4.41 5.61
CA ALA A 21 9.05 4.48 4.17
C ALA A 21 9.05 3.08 3.52
N ARG A 22 9.67 2.08 4.16
CA ARG A 22 9.67 0.70 3.66
C ARG A 22 8.26 0.12 3.62
N PHE A 23 7.47 0.36 4.65
CA PHE A 23 6.07 -0.07 4.67
C PHE A 23 5.26 0.62 3.58
N ALA A 24 5.35 1.95 3.47
CA ALA A 24 4.63 2.74 2.47
C ALA A 24 5.00 2.34 1.03
N LEU A 25 6.28 2.10 0.75
CA LEU A 25 6.74 1.61 -0.54
C LEU A 25 6.21 0.20 -0.86
N LYS A 26 6.23 -0.70 0.12
CA LYS A 26 5.67 -2.06 -0.06
C LYS A 26 4.17 -2.02 -0.27
N PHE A 27 3.46 -1.18 0.49
CA PHE A 27 2.02 -1.03 0.41
C PHE A 27 1.59 -0.46 -0.95
N SER A 28 2.22 0.64 -1.38
CA SER A 28 1.97 1.27 -2.68
C SER A 28 2.30 0.35 -3.87
N SER A 29 3.40 -0.41 -3.80
CA SER A 29 3.75 -1.39 -4.84
C SER A 29 2.66 -2.45 -5.01
N LEU A 30 2.11 -2.96 -3.91
CA LEU A 30 1.02 -3.95 -3.96
C LEU A 30 -0.27 -3.34 -4.51
N LEU A 31 -0.63 -2.11 -4.14
CA LEU A 31 -1.77 -1.41 -4.73
C LEU A 31 -1.61 -1.23 -6.25
N PHE A 32 -0.42 -0.86 -6.70
CA PHE A 32 -0.12 -0.71 -8.12
C PHE A 32 -0.28 -2.04 -8.87
N LEU A 33 0.20 -3.15 -8.30
CA LEU A 33 -0.01 -4.49 -8.86
C LEU A 33 -1.50 -4.88 -8.90
N ALA A 34 -2.27 -4.56 -7.86
CA ALA A 34 -3.71 -4.80 -7.85
C ALA A 34 -4.43 -4.01 -8.95
N ALA A 35 -4.04 -2.74 -9.15
CA ALA A 35 -4.57 -1.89 -10.21
C ALA A 35 -4.22 -2.45 -11.60
N LEU A 36 -2.98 -2.87 -11.83
CA LEU A 36 -2.57 -3.49 -13.09
C LEU A 36 -3.32 -4.80 -13.35
N ALA A 37 -3.47 -5.65 -12.34
CA ALA A 37 -4.24 -6.89 -12.44
C ALA A 37 -5.70 -6.63 -12.80
N ALA A 38 -6.35 -5.66 -12.15
CA ALA A 38 -7.72 -5.26 -12.47
C ALA A 38 -7.84 -4.67 -13.87
N PHE A 39 -6.86 -3.87 -14.30
CA PHE A 39 -6.81 -3.30 -15.64
C PHE A 39 -6.71 -4.39 -16.72
N ILE A 40 -5.79 -5.35 -16.57
CA ILE A 40 -5.66 -6.47 -17.51
C ILE A 40 -6.93 -7.32 -17.49
N HIS A 41 -7.51 -7.58 -16.32
CA HIS A 41 -8.78 -8.32 -16.20
C HIS A 41 -9.93 -7.61 -16.94
N ALA A 42 -9.99 -6.28 -16.90
CA ALA A 42 -10.99 -5.50 -17.63
C ALA A 42 -10.84 -5.62 -19.16
N LEU A 43 -9.61 -5.83 -19.66
CA LEU A 43 -9.34 -6.08 -21.08
C LEU A 43 -9.56 -7.56 -21.46
N VAL A 44 -9.17 -8.47 -20.56
CA VAL A 44 -9.23 -9.93 -20.76
C VAL A 44 -9.79 -10.57 -19.47
N PRO A 45 -11.11 -10.80 -19.38
CA PRO A 45 -11.75 -11.29 -18.15
C PRO A 45 -11.23 -12.64 -17.64
N ALA A 46 -10.61 -13.46 -18.49
CA ALA A 46 -10.02 -14.73 -18.06
C ALA A 46 -8.73 -14.58 -17.23
N PHE A 47 -8.08 -13.41 -17.26
CA PHE A 47 -6.81 -13.19 -16.56
C PHE A 47 -7.02 -12.51 -15.22
N PHE A 48 -6.21 -12.90 -14.23
CA PHE A 48 -6.14 -12.26 -12.91
C PHE A 48 -7.47 -12.14 -12.13
N GLU A 49 -8.42 -13.06 -12.38
CA GLU A 49 -9.81 -12.99 -11.88
C GLU A 49 -9.92 -12.70 -10.37
N LYS A 50 -9.02 -13.24 -9.55
CA LYS A 50 -9.01 -13.01 -8.09
C LYS A 50 -7.82 -12.19 -7.60
N THR A 51 -6.86 -11.88 -8.47
CA THR A 51 -5.56 -11.31 -8.04
C THR A 51 -5.74 -9.93 -7.42
N ALA A 52 -6.49 -9.04 -8.07
CA ALA A 52 -6.73 -7.69 -7.56
C ALA A 52 -7.48 -7.74 -6.22
N SER A 53 -8.56 -8.52 -6.12
CA SER A 53 -9.35 -8.66 -4.89
C SER A 53 -8.54 -9.25 -3.73
N THR A 54 -7.72 -10.28 -3.99
CA THR A 54 -6.89 -10.90 -2.96
C THR A 54 -5.82 -9.93 -2.45
N ILE A 55 -5.19 -9.14 -3.34
CA ILE A 55 -4.20 -8.15 -2.91
C ILE A 55 -4.88 -7.09 -2.04
N VAL A 56 -6.02 -6.53 -2.46
CA VAL A 56 -6.73 -5.49 -1.70
C VAL A 56 -7.20 -6.00 -0.34
N ALA A 57 -7.75 -7.22 -0.25
CA ALA A 57 -8.15 -7.82 1.03
C ALA A 57 -6.95 -7.97 1.99
N ASN A 58 -5.83 -8.50 1.49
CA ASN A 58 -4.61 -8.64 2.27
C ASN A 58 -4.02 -7.29 2.73
N LEU A 59 -4.15 -6.24 1.90
CA LEU A 59 -3.72 -4.90 2.27
C LEU A 59 -4.64 -4.31 3.34
N PHE A 60 -5.95 -4.45 3.16
CA PHE A 60 -6.96 -4.01 4.12
C PHE A 60 -6.74 -4.63 5.50
N ASP A 61 -6.53 -5.94 5.58
CA ASP A 61 -6.25 -6.64 6.85
C ASP A 61 -5.00 -6.11 7.55
N LYS A 62 -3.96 -5.74 6.79
CA LYS A 62 -2.70 -5.19 7.32
C LYS A 62 -2.82 -3.75 7.81
N THR A 63 -3.75 -2.99 7.25
CA THR A 63 -3.98 -1.58 7.66
C THR A 63 -5.12 -1.43 8.65
N ARG A 64 -6.04 -2.39 8.75
CA ARG A 64 -7.25 -2.30 9.59
C ARG A 64 -6.94 -1.99 11.06
N ASN A 65 -5.78 -2.46 11.56
CA ASN A 65 -5.37 -2.27 12.95
C ASN A 65 -4.19 -1.28 13.09
N ARG A 66 -3.76 -0.62 12.01
CA ARG A 66 -2.58 0.26 12.01
C ARG A 66 -3.06 1.72 11.92
N GLY A 67 -2.89 2.48 13.01
CA GLY A 67 -3.32 3.88 13.11
C GLY A 67 -4.64 4.12 13.86
N GLN A 68 -5.13 3.12 14.61
CA GLN A 68 -6.06 3.35 15.73
C GLN A 68 -5.28 3.61 17.02
#